data_AF-A0A929XWF3-F1
#
_entry.id   AF-A0A929XWF3-F1
#
_cell.length_a   1.000
_cell.length_b   1.000
_cell.length_c   1.000
_cell.angle_alpha   90.00
_cell.angle_beta   90.00
_cell.angle_gamma   90.00
#
_symmetry.space_group_name_H-M   'P 1'
#
loop_
_entity.id
_entity.type
_entity.pdbx_description
1 polymer ?
#
loop_
_entity_poly.entity_id
_entity_poly.type
_entity_poly.pdbx_seq_one_letter_code
_entity_poly.pdbx_strand_id
1 'polypeptide(L)'
;DMYLPDSDLDVITGVTILNDTLPDLLAMCKPGADILVTGPTAGMIPDAFFKRGVTVMGGILVTKPDELLDVISEGGSGYHFFGKSAERIVIYNKQGM
;
A
#
# COMPACT_ATOMS: atom_id res chain seq x y z
N ASP A 1 -15.51 5.13 10.17
CA ASP A 1 -16.70 4.77 10.97
C ASP A 1 -17.96 4.63 10.14
N MET A 2 -18.44 5.66 9.43
CA MET A 2 -19.72 5.57 8.71
C MET A 2 -19.73 4.66 7.48
N TYR A 3 -18.59 4.49 6.78
CA TYR A 3 -18.56 3.82 5.46
C TYR A 3 -17.75 2.52 5.40
N LEU A 4 -16.60 2.44 6.11
CA LEU A 4 -15.76 1.24 6.12
C LEU A 4 -16.51 -0.06 6.52
N PRO A 5 -17.44 -0.04 7.49
CA PRO A 5 -18.19 -1.26 7.84
C PRO A 5 -19.12 -1.78 6.74
N ASP A 6 -19.40 -0.98 5.71
CA ASP A 6 -20.27 -1.35 4.59
C ASP A 6 -19.50 -1.55 3.26
N SER A 7 -18.25 -1.08 3.17
CA SER A 7 -17.40 -1.17 1.97
C SER A 7 -17.07 -2.61 1.58
N ASP A 8 -17.28 -2.98 0.31
CA ASP A 8 -16.76 -4.23 -0.26
C ASP A 8 -15.27 -4.15 -0.63
N LEU A 9 -14.78 -2.94 -0.91
CA LEU A 9 -13.40 -2.67 -1.30
C LEU A 9 -12.89 -1.43 -0.56
N ASP A 10 -11.84 -1.59 0.23
CA ASP A 10 -11.16 -0.51 0.95
C ASP A 10 -9.78 -0.25 0.35
N VAL A 11 -9.58 0.93 -0.25
CA VAL A 11 -8.29 1.37 -0.77
C VAL A 11 -7.66 2.35 0.21
N ILE A 12 -6.66 1.87 0.94
CA ILE A 12 -6.04 2.56 2.07
C ILE A 12 -4.63 3.02 1.68
N THR A 13 -4.29 4.28 1.94
CA THR A 13 -2.93 4.78 1.70
C THR A 13 -1.92 4.13 2.64
N GLY A 14 -0.73 3.79 2.12
CA GLY A 14 0.38 3.24 2.91
C GLY A 14 0.90 4.20 3.98
N VAL A 15 0.59 5.50 3.91
CA VAL A 15 0.91 6.49 4.96
C VAL A 15 0.25 6.15 6.29
N THR A 16 -0.85 5.39 6.28
CA THR A 16 -1.52 4.90 7.50
C THR A 16 -0.64 4.03 8.39
N ILE A 17 0.41 3.42 7.82
CA ILE A 17 1.44 2.67 8.55
C ILE A 17 2.32 3.63 9.34
N LEU A 18 2.68 4.77 8.74
CA LEU A 18 3.61 5.75 9.34
C LEU A 18 2.97 6.53 10.49
N ASN A 19 1.67 6.85 10.36
CA ASN A 19 0.94 7.65 11.34
C ASN A 19 0.10 6.80 12.32
N ASP A 20 0.31 5.48 12.34
CA ASP A 20 -0.30 4.51 13.28
C ASP A 20 -1.84 4.44 13.23
N THR A 21 -2.43 4.70 12.06
CA THR A 21 -3.90 4.63 11.89
C THR A 21 -4.39 3.36 11.20
N LEU A 22 -3.48 2.58 10.60
CA LEU A 22 -3.85 1.35 9.88
C LEU A 22 -4.58 0.33 10.76
N PRO A 23 -4.15 0.00 12.00
CA PRO A 23 -4.84 -1.00 12.81
C PRO A 23 -6.31 -0.65 13.08
N ASP A 24 -6.60 0.61 13.39
CA ASP A 24 -7.97 1.08 13.65
C ASP A 24 -8.85 1.02 12.40
N LEU A 25 -8.28 1.36 11.24
CA LEU A 25 -8.98 1.22 9.96
C LEU A 25 -9.31 -0.25 9.64
N LEU A 26 -8.35 -1.16 9.82
CA LEU A 26 -8.56 -2.59 9.59
C LEU A 26 -9.62 -3.17 10.55
N ALA A 27 -9.71 -2.68 11.78
CA ALA A 27 -10.73 -3.11 12.73
C ALA A 27 -12.16 -2.71 12.32
N MET A 28 -12.31 -1.70 11.45
CA MET A 28 -13.60 -1.26 10.92
C MET A 28 -13.98 -1.93 9.61
N CYS A 29 -13.03 -2.48 8.87
CA CYS A 29 -13.30 -3.17 7.60
C CYS A 29 -14.19 -4.38 7.84
N LYS A 30 -15.22 -4.53 7.02
CA LYS A 30 -16.16 -5.65 7.18
C LYS A 30 -15.49 -6.98 6.85
N PRO A 31 -15.91 -8.08 7.49
CA PRO A 31 -15.44 -9.42 7.14
C PRO A 31 -15.70 -9.72 5.65
N GLY A 32 -14.67 -10.20 4.95
CA GLY A 32 -14.74 -10.56 3.54
C GLY A 32 -14.57 -9.41 2.55
N ALA A 33 -14.32 -8.17 2.99
CA ALA A 33 -13.95 -7.09 2.10
C ALA A 33 -12.55 -7.27 1.50
N ASP A 34 -12.37 -6.78 0.27
CA ASP A 34 -11.07 -6.63 -0.34
C ASP A 34 -10.38 -5.40 0.24
N ILE A 35 -9.29 -5.61 0.97
CA ILE A 35 -8.51 -4.53 1.58
C ILE A 35 -7.19 -4.36 0.82
N LEU A 36 -7.00 -3.22 0.15
CA LEU A 36 -5.78 -2.83 -0.56
C LEU A 36 -5.05 -1.74 0.23
N VAL A 37 -3.82 -2.01 0.66
CA VAL A 37 -2.92 -0.97 1.20
C VAL A 37 -1.94 -0.55 0.11
N THR A 38 -1.95 0.73 -0.29
CA THR A 38 -1.25 1.21 -1.48
C THR A 38 -0.46 2.49 -1.31
N GLY A 39 0.67 2.60 -2.02
CA GLY A 39 1.53 3.77 -2.10
C GLY A 39 3.01 3.40 -1.96
N PRO A 40 3.97 4.30 -2.27
CA PRO A 40 5.40 4.02 -2.11
C PRO A 40 5.79 3.54 -0.71
N THR A 41 5.09 4.01 0.32
CA THR A 41 5.26 3.58 1.73
C THR A 41 4.90 2.10 1.93
N ALA A 42 4.10 1.49 1.06
CA ALA A 42 3.62 0.10 1.17
C ALA A 42 4.61 -0.96 0.61
N GLY A 43 5.92 -0.67 0.57
CA GLY A 43 6.97 -1.56 0.02
C GLY A 43 7.57 -2.64 0.95
N MET A 44 6.95 -2.97 2.09
CA MET A 44 7.47 -3.96 3.05
C MET A 44 7.01 -5.39 2.73
N ILE A 45 7.57 -6.38 3.44
CA ILE A 45 7.20 -7.79 3.29
C ILE A 45 5.68 -7.97 3.54
N PRO A 46 4.91 -8.50 2.57
CA PRO A 46 3.45 -8.46 2.60
C PRO A 46 2.83 -9.42 3.62
N ASP A 47 3.53 -10.49 4.02
CA ASP A 47 3.02 -11.51 4.95
C ASP A 47 2.50 -10.95 6.28
N ALA A 48 3.13 -9.88 6.78
CA ALA A 48 2.70 -9.25 8.03
C ALA A 48 1.33 -8.57 7.90
N PHE A 49 1.03 -8.01 6.73
CA PHE A 49 -0.23 -7.33 6.43
C PHE A 49 -1.32 -8.35 6.11
N PHE A 50 -0.99 -9.40 5.36
CA PHE A 50 -1.91 -10.48 5.03
C PHE A 50 -2.44 -11.19 6.28
N LYS A 51 -1.58 -11.43 7.29
CA LYS A 51 -1.98 -11.97 8.59
C LYS A 51 -2.97 -11.07 9.37
N ARG A 52 -3.11 -9.81 8.97
CA ARG A 52 -3.99 -8.80 9.60
C ARG A 52 -5.22 -8.47 8.75
N GLY A 53 -5.51 -9.28 7.74
CA GLY A 53 -6.70 -9.13 6.90
C GLY A 53 -6.51 -8.31 5.63
N VAL A 54 -5.35 -7.69 5.41
CA VAL A 54 -5.06 -7.06 4.11
C VAL A 54 -5.05 -8.13 3.02
N THR A 55 -5.68 -7.85 1.88
CA THR A 55 -5.82 -8.80 0.77
C THR A 55 -4.82 -8.50 -0.35
N VAL A 56 -4.48 -7.22 -0.53
CA VAL A 56 -3.60 -6.74 -1.59
C VAL A 56 -2.63 -5.68 -1.05
N MET A 57 -1.36 -5.77 -1.44
CA MET A 57 -0.34 -4.76 -1.18
C MET A 57 0.06 -4.09 -2.51
N GLY A 58 -0.05 -2.78 -2.58
CA GLY A 58 0.33 -1.97 -3.75
C GLY A 58 1.53 -1.08 -3.45
N GLY A 59 2.72 -1.45 -3.91
CA GLY A 59 3.96 -0.73 -3.62
C GLY A 59 4.68 -0.25 -4.87
N ILE A 60 5.95 0.11 -4.69
CA ILE A 60 6.89 0.29 -5.79
C ILE A 60 8.12 -0.59 -5.61
N LEU A 61 8.67 -1.03 -6.74
CA LEU A 61 10.00 -1.61 -6.84
C LEU A 61 10.94 -0.55 -7.40
N VAL A 62 11.96 -0.19 -6.63
CA VAL A 62 13.03 0.70 -7.10
C VAL A 62 13.87 -0.04 -8.14
N THR A 63 13.95 0.49 -9.35
CA THR A 63 14.72 -0.11 -10.46
C THR A 63 16.06 0.58 -10.69
N LYS A 64 16.16 1.86 -10.28
CA LYS A 64 17.37 2.67 -10.39
C LYS A 64 17.55 3.52 -9.12
N PRO A 65 18.27 3.00 -8.12
CA PRO A 65 18.29 3.61 -6.78
C PRO A 65 18.89 5.01 -6.75
N ASP A 66 20.00 5.24 -7.46
CA ASP A 66 20.66 6.55 -7.47
C ASP A 66 19.78 7.62 -8.15
N GLU A 67 19.23 7.30 -9.33
CA GLU A 67 18.30 8.19 -10.04
C GLU A 67 17.04 8.49 -9.20
N LEU A 68 16.50 7.49 -8.48
CA LEU A 68 15.36 7.70 -7.60
C LEU A 68 15.74 8.60 -6.42
N LEU A 69 16.91 8.38 -5.82
CA LEU A 69 17.40 9.15 -4.69
C LEU A 69 17.57 10.62 -5.03
N ASP A 70 18.12 10.95 -6.20
CA ASP A 70 18.25 12.33 -6.68
C ASP A 70 16.87 12.99 -6.78
N VAL A 71 15.92 12.31 -7.45
CA VAL A 71 14.55 12.82 -7.63
C VAL A 71 13.85 13.09 -6.30
N ILE A 72 13.89 12.15 -5.36
CA ILE A 72 13.21 12.35 -4.06
C ILE A 72 13.94 13.38 -3.18
N SER A 73 15.25 13.54 -3.33
CA SER A 73 16.04 14.55 -2.61
C SER A 73 15.68 15.97 -3.06
N GLU A 74 15.21 16.13 -4.29
CA GLU A 74 14.73 17.40 -4.86
C GLU A 74 13.23 17.64 -4.59
N GLY A 75 12.57 16.81 -3.79
CA GLY A 75 11.13 16.90 -3.53
C GLY A 75 10.26 16.28 -4.62
N GLY A 76 10.85 15.43 -5.47
CA GLY A 76 10.14 14.69 -6.49
C GLY A 76 9.13 13.70 -5.91
N SER A 77 7.88 13.79 -6.38
CA SER A 77 6.80 12.84 -6.11
C SER A 77 6.66 11.75 -7.19
N GLY A 78 5.72 10.83 -7.01
CA GLY A 78 5.54 9.61 -7.83
C GLY A 78 5.55 9.83 -9.34
N TYR A 79 4.92 10.89 -9.84
CA TYR A 79 4.90 11.22 -11.28
C TYR A 79 6.28 11.55 -11.87
N HIS A 80 7.27 11.87 -11.02
CA HIS A 80 8.64 12.06 -11.47
C HIS A 80 9.40 10.75 -11.68
N PHE A 81 9.08 9.70 -10.92
CA PHE A 81 9.89 8.45 -10.89
C PHE A 81 9.16 7.18 -11.34
N PHE A 82 7.82 7.16 -11.39
CA PHE A 82 7.07 6.00 -11.88
C PHE A 82 7.36 5.72 -13.36
N GLY A 83 7.69 4.46 -13.68
CA GLY A 83 8.03 4.01 -15.04
C GLY A 83 9.39 4.51 -15.53
N LYS A 84 10.23 5.05 -14.62
CA LYS A 84 11.57 5.58 -14.93
C LYS A 84 12.62 4.97 -14.01
N SER A 85 12.51 5.27 -12.71
CA SER A 85 13.43 4.79 -11.66
C SER A 85 12.73 3.96 -10.58
N ALA A 86 11.41 3.83 -10.66
CA ALA A 86 10.63 2.85 -9.91
C ALA A 86 9.43 2.32 -10.71
N GLU A 87 9.12 1.03 -10.54
CA GLU A 87 7.96 0.36 -11.11
C GLU A 87 6.88 0.14 -10.07
N ARG A 88 5.61 0.22 -10.46
CA ARG A 88 4.49 -0.12 -9.57
C ARG A 88 4.37 -1.64 -9.48
N ILE A 89 4.22 -2.15 -8.27
CA ILE A 89 4.02 -3.58 -8.01
C ILE A 89 2.74 -3.80 -7.22
N VAL A 90 2.06 -4.90 -7.50
CA VAL A 90 0.86 -5.35 -6.77
C VAL A 90 1.06 -6.79 -6.38
N ILE A 91 0.87 -7.09 -5.09
CA ILE A 91 1.02 -8.43 -4.53
C ILE A 91 -0.30 -8.83 -3.92
N TYR A 92 -0.84 -9.96 -4.39
CA TYR A 92 -2.11 -10.53 -3.93
C TYR A 92 -1.85 -11.63 -2.90
N ASN A 93 -2.68 -11.69 -1.86
CA ASN A 93 -2.71 -12.84 -0.96
C ASN A 93 -3.40 -14.02 -1.66
N LYS A 94 -2.65 -15.07 -2.02
CA LYS A 94 -3.15 -16.27 -2.71
C LYS A 94 -4.29 -17.01 -1.99
N GLN A 95 -4.53 -16.74 -0.70
CA GLN A 95 -5.55 -17.43 0.09
C GLN A 95 -6.98 -16.84 -0.06
N GLY A 96 -7.15 -15.74 -0.82
CA GLY A 96 -8.44 -15.08 -1.04
C GLY A 96 -9.02 -15.19 -2.46
N MET A 97 -8.40 -15.98 -3.35
CA MET A 97 -8.95 -16.34 -4.68
C MET A 97 -9.54 -17.75 -4.66
#